data_AF-A0A9D4MLJ0-F1
#
_entry.id   AF-A0A9D4MLJ0-F1
#
_cell.length_a   1.000
_cell.length_b   1.000
_cell.length_c   1.000
_cell.angle_alpha   90.00
_cell.angle_beta   90.00
_cell.angle_gamma   90.00
#
_symmetry.space_group_name_H-M   'P 1'
#
loop_
_entity.id
_entity.type
_entity.pdbx_description
1 polymer ?
#
loop_
_entity_poly.entity_id
_entity_poly.type
_entity_poly.pdbx_seq_one_letter_code
_entity_poly.pdbx_strand_id
1 'polypeptide(L)'
;MLFLRVISCVLTTTSQSPRLPLRVLYMRSYENLTVSKAAFDCSFICLHDDISISMAIVASHIMRYHDDLTFPNAALASTVIRFYDDMTLSKAVLASLVMRYLEDLTLPNAPLVSAFIRSHADLTVLNAALVSAFIRSHDDLTVFNAALPCFFYTFSR
;
A
#
# COMPACT_ATOMS: atom_id res chain seq x y z
N MET A 1 -23.90 1.88 -4.91
CA MET A 1 -24.25 2.55 -3.64
C MET A 1 -22.93 2.93 -2.98
N LEU A 2 -22.53 4.21 -3.08
CA LEU A 2 -21.23 4.70 -2.61
C LEU A 2 -21.41 5.15 -1.16
N PHE A 3 -21.09 4.30 -0.18
CA PHE A 3 -21.09 4.71 1.22
C PHE A 3 -19.80 5.47 1.51
N LEU A 4 -19.83 6.79 1.28
CA LEU A 4 -18.81 7.72 1.75
C LEU A 4 -19.07 7.98 3.25
N ARG A 5 -18.80 6.98 4.11
CA ARG A 5 -18.86 7.17 5.57
C ARG A 5 -17.48 7.66 6.05
N VAL A 6 -17.50 8.89 6.55
CA VAL A 6 -16.44 9.62 7.26
C VAL A 6 -15.05 9.56 6.62
N ILE A 7 -14.94 9.91 5.34
CA ILE A 7 -13.67 10.41 4.81
C ILE A 7 -13.57 11.88 5.19
N SER A 8 -12.70 12.23 6.14
CA SER A 8 -12.33 13.63 6.34
C SER A 8 -11.40 14.04 5.20
N CYS A 9 -12.00 14.54 4.12
CA CYS A 9 -11.32 15.02 2.93
C CYS A 9 -11.01 16.51 3.11
N VAL A 10 -9.77 16.85 3.45
CA VAL A 10 -9.36 18.26 3.46
C VAL A 10 -8.98 18.64 2.03
N LEU A 11 -9.92 19.25 1.32
CA LEU A 11 -9.69 19.92 0.04
C LEU A 11 -9.07 21.29 0.30
N THR A 12 -7.74 21.41 0.27
CA THR A 12 -7.08 22.71 0.13
C THR A 12 -6.90 23.01 -1.36
N THR A 13 -7.85 23.74 -1.95
CA THR A 13 -7.77 24.16 -3.35
C THR A 13 -6.58 25.11 -3.54
N THR A 14 -5.56 24.68 -4.29
CA THR A 14 -4.61 25.61 -4.90
C THR A 14 -4.69 25.44 -6.41
N SER A 15 -5.58 26.23 -7.03
CA SER A 15 -5.41 26.85 -8.35
C SER A 15 -6.76 27.05 -9.06
N GLN A 16 -6.99 28.29 -9.49
CA GLN A 16 -8.06 28.74 -10.37
C GLN A 16 -7.87 28.14 -11.77
N SER A 17 -8.37 26.93 -12.05
CA SER A 17 -8.48 26.43 -13.43
C SER A 17 -9.52 25.32 -13.57
N PRO A 18 -10.43 25.36 -14.57
CA PRO A 18 -11.63 24.51 -14.58
C PRO A 18 -11.42 23.11 -15.20
N ARG A 19 -10.19 22.56 -15.24
CA ARG A 19 -9.89 21.34 -16.04
C ARG A 19 -8.94 20.31 -15.43
N LEU A 20 -8.62 20.37 -14.15
CA LEU A 20 -7.83 19.31 -13.51
C LEU A 20 -8.72 18.40 -12.64
N PRO A 21 -8.49 17.07 -12.63
CA PRO A 21 -9.21 16.17 -11.74
C PRO A 21 -8.99 16.64 -10.29
N LEU A 22 -10.06 16.57 -9.48
CA LEU A 22 -10.04 16.95 -8.07
C LEU A 22 -9.01 16.08 -7.34
N ARG A 23 -7.81 16.61 -7.12
CA ARG A 23 -6.77 15.94 -6.37
C ARG A 23 -7.02 16.18 -4.90
N VAL A 24 -7.37 15.11 -4.18
CA VAL A 24 -7.55 15.18 -2.73
C VAL A 24 -6.16 15.33 -2.12
N LEU A 25 -5.91 16.38 -1.34
CA LEU A 25 -4.57 16.52 -0.73
C LEU A 25 -4.40 15.54 0.43
N TYR A 26 -5.47 15.27 1.18
CA TYR A 26 -5.42 14.43 2.37
C TYR A 26 -6.72 13.64 2.55
N MET A 27 -6.58 12.32 2.67
CA MET A 27 -7.65 11.38 3.00
C MET A 27 -7.35 10.73 4.35
N ARG A 28 -8.31 10.78 5.27
CA ARG A 28 -8.23 10.09 6.56
C ARG A 28 -9.51 9.36 6.94
N SER A 29 -9.36 8.17 7.51
CA SER A 29 -10.41 7.37 8.16
C SER A 29 -9.93 6.88 9.51
N TYR A 30 -10.85 6.78 10.47
CA TYR A 30 -10.68 6.16 11.79
C TYR A 30 -11.84 5.20 12.09
N GLU A 31 -12.37 4.63 11.02
CA GLU A 31 -13.44 3.66 11.06
C GLU A 31 -13.08 2.57 10.06
N ASN A 32 -13.56 1.36 10.34
CA ASN A 32 -13.47 0.25 9.40
C ASN A 32 -14.06 0.67 8.05
N LEU A 33 -13.27 0.54 6.99
CA LEU A 33 -13.65 1.03 5.67
C LEU A 33 -13.64 -0.11 4.65
N THR A 34 -14.80 -0.35 4.04
CA THR A 34 -14.93 -1.26 2.91
C THR A 34 -15.26 -0.47 1.65
N VAL A 35 -14.36 -0.51 0.67
CA VAL A 35 -14.55 0.16 -0.62
C VAL A 35 -14.44 -0.87 -1.72
N SER A 36 -15.34 -0.78 -2.69
CA SER A 36 -15.26 -1.56 -3.91
C SER A 36 -15.34 -0.62 -5.10
N LYS A 37 -14.56 -0.92 -6.15
CA LYS A 37 -14.62 -0.23 -7.44
C LYS A 37 -14.44 1.30 -7.29
N ALA A 38 -13.27 1.69 -6.78
CA ALA A 38 -12.93 3.09 -6.55
C ALA A 38 -11.59 3.47 -7.18
N ALA A 39 -11.43 4.77 -7.45
CA ALA A 39 -10.15 5.36 -7.81
C ALA A 39 -9.85 6.51 -6.85
N PHE A 40 -8.68 6.46 -6.21
CA PHE A 40 -8.21 7.48 -5.29
C PHE A 40 -6.91 8.09 -5.83
N ASP A 41 -6.90 9.40 -6.04
CA ASP A 41 -5.69 10.18 -6.26
C ASP A 41 -5.59 11.18 -5.11
N CYS A 42 -4.76 10.82 -4.13
CA CYS A 42 -4.56 11.59 -2.91
C CYS A 42 -3.10 11.99 -2.77
N SER A 43 -2.74 13.16 -2.24
CA SER A 43 -1.32 13.36 -1.88
C SER A 43 -0.95 12.51 -0.66
N PHE A 44 -1.85 12.43 0.33
CA PHE A 44 -1.64 11.69 1.56
C PHE A 44 -2.88 10.85 1.90
N ILE A 45 -2.65 9.60 2.27
CA ILE A 45 -3.67 8.68 2.79
C ILE A 45 -3.21 8.22 4.17
N CYS A 46 -4.10 8.34 5.16
CA CYS A 46 -3.83 7.95 6.54
C CYS A 46 -5.07 7.24 7.07
N LEU A 47 -5.03 5.93 7.22
CA LEU A 47 -6.19 5.19 7.68
C LEU A 47 -5.83 4.44 8.96
N HIS A 48 -6.74 4.46 9.93
CA HIS A 48 -6.45 3.91 11.26
C HIS A 48 -6.93 2.47 11.37
N ASP A 49 -8.22 2.23 11.22
CA ASP A 49 -8.80 0.92 11.48
C ASP A 49 -8.74 -0.04 10.27
N ASP A 50 -9.44 -1.19 10.37
CA ASP A 50 -9.44 -2.27 9.39
C ASP A 50 -10.03 -1.86 8.04
N ILE A 51 -9.31 -2.17 6.97
CA ILE A 51 -9.65 -1.66 5.63
C ILE A 51 -9.61 -2.74 4.58
N SER A 52 -10.72 -2.85 3.86
CA SER A 52 -10.81 -3.71 2.69
C SER A 52 -11.14 -2.87 1.45
N ILE A 53 -10.19 -2.78 0.53
CA ILE A 53 -10.34 -2.01 -0.70
C ILE A 53 -10.18 -2.96 -1.89
N SER A 54 -11.29 -3.23 -2.59
CA SER A 54 -11.35 -4.17 -3.69
C SER A 54 -11.54 -3.48 -5.04
N MET A 55 -10.94 -4.04 -6.10
CA MET A 55 -11.08 -3.53 -7.47
C MET A 55 -10.78 -2.04 -7.59
N ALA A 56 -9.71 -1.59 -6.92
CA ALA A 56 -9.41 -0.17 -6.79
C ALA A 56 -8.07 0.21 -7.38
N ILE A 57 -7.95 1.48 -7.77
CA ILE A 57 -6.69 2.12 -8.12
C ILE A 57 -6.42 3.19 -7.08
N VAL A 58 -5.31 3.09 -6.37
CA VAL A 58 -4.91 4.05 -5.35
C VAL A 58 -3.54 4.60 -5.71
N ALA A 59 -3.50 5.89 -6.02
CA ALA A 59 -2.28 6.63 -6.22
C ALA A 59 -2.14 7.64 -5.08
N SER A 60 -0.99 7.63 -4.41
CA SER A 60 -0.66 8.72 -3.51
C SER A 60 0.82 9.05 -3.44
N HIS A 61 1.16 10.15 -2.77
CA HIS A 61 2.56 10.39 -2.46
C HIS A 61 2.97 9.60 -1.21
N ILE A 62 2.11 9.60 -0.19
CA ILE A 62 2.33 8.90 1.08
C ILE A 62 1.07 8.14 1.47
N MET A 63 1.23 6.86 1.84
CA MET A 63 0.20 6.05 2.48
C MET A 63 0.66 5.62 3.87
N ARG A 64 -0.24 5.72 4.84
CA ARG A 64 -0.09 5.21 6.21
C ARG A 64 -1.34 4.46 6.60
N TYR A 65 -1.15 3.29 7.17
CA TYR A 65 -2.22 2.42 7.64
C TYR A 65 -1.81 1.90 9.00
N HIS A 66 -2.71 1.93 9.99
CA HIS A 66 -2.40 1.40 11.31
C HIS A 66 -2.79 -0.07 11.42
N ASP A 67 -4.06 -0.37 11.22
CA ASP A 67 -4.59 -1.71 11.41
C ASP A 67 -4.64 -2.49 10.07
N ASP A 68 -5.36 -3.61 10.06
CA ASP A 68 -5.30 -4.61 9.01
C ASP A 68 -5.78 -4.08 7.64
N LEU A 69 -5.05 -4.46 6.60
CA LEU A 69 -5.31 -4.07 5.22
C LEU A 69 -5.49 -5.25 4.31
N THR A 70 -6.59 -5.23 3.56
CA THR A 70 -6.87 -6.22 2.53
C THR A 70 -7.17 -5.57 1.19
N PHE A 71 -6.34 -5.83 0.19
CA PHE A 71 -6.46 -5.29 -1.17
C PHE A 71 -6.56 -6.40 -2.22
N PRO A 72 -7.77 -6.93 -2.49
CA PRO A 72 -7.99 -7.88 -3.57
C PRO A 72 -8.20 -7.16 -4.90
N ASN A 73 -7.47 -7.58 -5.94
CA ASN A 73 -7.56 -7.03 -7.29
C ASN A 73 -7.36 -5.51 -7.34
N ALA A 74 -6.33 -4.98 -6.68
CA ALA A 74 -6.05 -3.55 -6.62
C ALA A 74 -4.74 -3.17 -7.31
N ALA A 75 -4.58 -1.89 -7.64
CA ALA A 75 -3.31 -1.30 -8.04
C ALA A 75 -2.95 -0.16 -7.09
N LEU A 76 -1.82 -0.28 -6.42
CA LEU A 76 -1.32 0.65 -5.42
C LEU A 76 -0.01 1.25 -5.89
N ALA A 77 0.04 2.58 -5.98
CA ALA A 77 1.25 3.32 -6.32
C ALA A 77 1.47 4.44 -5.30
N SER A 78 2.62 4.42 -4.62
CA SER A 78 2.99 5.52 -3.74
C SER A 78 4.49 5.76 -3.65
N THR A 79 4.91 7.00 -3.38
CA THR A 79 6.33 7.21 -3.07
C THR A 79 6.69 6.52 -1.76
N VAL A 80 5.84 6.61 -0.73
CA VAL A 80 6.09 5.96 0.55
C VAL A 80 4.85 5.21 1.04
N ILE A 81 5.05 3.96 1.43
CA ILE A 81 4.02 3.14 2.08
C ILE A 81 4.52 2.75 3.46
N ARG A 82 3.68 2.98 4.46
CA ARG A 82 3.88 2.50 5.82
C ARG A 82 2.62 1.80 6.30
N PHE A 83 2.78 0.63 6.88
CA PHE A 83 1.71 -0.01 7.64
C PHE A 83 2.27 -0.54 8.95
N TYR A 84 1.40 -0.63 9.96
CA TYR A 84 1.79 -1.09 11.29
C TYR A 84 1.36 -2.54 11.48
N ASP A 85 0.10 -2.88 11.22
CA ASP A 85 -0.43 -4.26 11.31
C ASP A 85 -0.45 -4.98 9.94
N ASP A 86 -1.17 -6.09 9.82
CA ASP A 86 -1.03 -7.00 8.70
C ASP A 86 -1.53 -6.40 7.38
N MET A 87 -0.77 -6.62 6.31
CA MET A 87 -1.17 -6.23 4.96
C MET A 87 -1.22 -7.43 4.02
N THR A 88 -2.41 -7.68 3.46
CA THR A 88 -2.64 -8.69 2.43
C THR A 88 -3.02 -8.06 1.10
N LEU A 89 -2.23 -8.37 0.06
CA LEU A 89 -2.50 -8.00 -1.33
C LEU A 89 -2.65 -9.25 -2.18
N SER A 90 -3.83 -9.45 -2.76
CA SER A 90 -4.11 -10.62 -3.59
C SER A 90 -4.46 -10.20 -5.01
N LYS A 91 -3.78 -10.78 -6.01
CA LYS A 91 -3.97 -10.44 -7.43
C LYS A 91 -3.88 -8.93 -7.68
N ALA A 92 -2.96 -8.28 -6.98
CA ALA A 92 -2.82 -6.83 -6.94
C ALA A 92 -1.43 -6.41 -7.43
N VAL A 93 -1.23 -5.14 -7.74
CA VAL A 93 0.09 -4.59 -8.09
C VAL A 93 0.48 -3.55 -7.06
N LEU A 94 1.69 -3.65 -6.51
CA LEU A 94 2.21 -2.72 -5.52
C LEU A 94 3.51 -2.10 -6.03
N ALA A 95 3.51 -0.78 -6.19
CA ALA A 95 4.68 -0.02 -6.58
C ALA A 95 4.96 1.06 -5.54
N SER A 96 6.18 1.08 -5.01
CA SER A 96 6.63 2.19 -4.19
C SER A 96 8.09 2.57 -4.38
N LEU A 97 8.50 3.72 -3.86
CA LEU A 97 9.93 4.02 -3.72
C LEU A 97 10.44 3.43 -2.40
N VAL A 98 9.69 3.66 -1.33
CA VAL A 98 10.03 3.19 0.01
C VAL A 98 8.83 2.50 0.63
N MET A 99 9.06 1.28 1.10
CA MET A 99 8.11 0.51 1.89
C MET A 99 8.69 0.24 3.27
N ARG A 100 7.88 0.46 4.30
CA ARG A 100 8.21 0.08 5.67
C ARG A 100 7.01 -0.57 6.33
N TYR A 101 7.24 -1.61 7.10
CA TYR A 101 6.18 -2.21 7.88
C TYR A 101 6.66 -2.85 9.17
N LEU A 102 5.74 -2.98 10.12
CA LEU A 102 6.01 -3.61 11.40
C LEU A 102 5.56 -5.06 11.40
N GLU A 103 4.28 -5.35 11.16
CA GLU A 103 3.72 -6.70 11.07
C GLU A 103 3.68 -7.26 9.63
N ASP A 104 2.97 -8.35 9.38
CA ASP A 104 3.23 -9.22 8.23
C ASP A 104 2.77 -8.62 6.89
N LEU A 105 3.54 -8.91 5.83
CA LEU A 105 3.17 -8.60 4.44
C LEU A 105 2.97 -9.87 3.65
N THR A 106 1.74 -10.10 3.18
CA THR A 106 1.38 -11.27 2.37
C THR A 106 0.95 -10.86 0.96
N LEU A 107 1.65 -11.39 -0.06
CA LEU A 107 1.54 -11.02 -1.47
C LEU A 107 1.25 -12.23 -2.40
N PRO A 108 0.07 -12.86 -2.34
CA PRO A 108 -0.31 -13.94 -3.25
C PRO A 108 -0.68 -13.43 -4.65
N ASN A 109 0.09 -13.86 -5.65
CA ASN A 109 -0.05 -13.44 -7.05
C ASN A 109 -0.04 -11.91 -7.22
N ALA A 110 0.71 -11.22 -6.37
CA ALA A 110 0.76 -9.76 -6.32
C ALA A 110 2.20 -9.25 -6.50
N PRO A 111 2.59 -8.78 -7.70
CA PRO A 111 3.92 -8.23 -7.90
C PRO A 111 4.16 -6.99 -7.02
N LEU A 112 5.34 -6.95 -6.42
CA LEU A 112 5.85 -5.84 -5.62
C LEU A 112 7.12 -5.29 -6.26
N VAL A 113 7.12 -3.99 -6.53
CA VAL A 113 8.30 -3.21 -6.90
C VAL A 113 8.51 -2.13 -5.85
N SER A 114 9.67 -2.15 -5.20
CA SER A 114 10.09 -1.06 -4.31
C SER A 114 11.57 -0.79 -4.45
N ALA A 115 12.04 0.46 -4.39
CA ALA A 115 13.49 0.66 -4.33
C ALA A 115 14.06 0.20 -2.97
N PHE A 116 13.30 0.41 -1.88
CA PHE A 116 13.68 0.03 -0.53
C PHE A 116 12.52 -0.65 0.20
N ILE A 117 12.80 -1.80 0.81
CA ILE A 117 11.87 -2.51 1.67
C ILE A 117 12.53 -2.67 3.03
N ARG A 118 11.81 -2.28 4.09
CA ARG A 118 12.21 -2.53 5.47
C ARG A 118 11.05 -3.17 6.24
N SER A 119 11.25 -4.36 6.76
CA SER A 119 10.31 -5.04 7.63
C SER A 119 10.85 -5.21 9.03
N HIS A 120 9.94 -5.28 10.00
CA HIS A 120 10.21 -5.91 11.28
C HIS A 120 9.73 -7.37 11.28
N ALA A 121 8.51 -7.64 10.82
CA ALA A 121 7.97 -9.00 10.70
C ALA A 121 8.14 -9.62 9.30
N ASP A 122 7.33 -10.63 9.00
CA ASP A 122 7.53 -11.53 7.88
C ASP A 122 7.13 -10.89 6.54
N LEU A 123 7.86 -11.29 5.49
CA LEU A 123 7.51 -11.01 4.10
C LEU A 123 7.19 -12.32 3.39
N THR A 124 5.93 -12.52 2.99
CA THR A 124 5.52 -13.68 2.22
C THR A 124 5.11 -13.29 0.80
N VAL A 125 5.88 -13.72 -0.19
CA VAL A 125 5.61 -13.51 -1.62
C VAL A 125 5.39 -14.85 -2.31
N LEU A 126 4.18 -15.06 -2.86
CA LEU A 126 3.79 -16.31 -3.50
C LEU A 126 3.38 -16.06 -4.94
N ASN A 127 3.95 -16.79 -5.89
CA ASN A 127 3.58 -16.74 -7.32
C ASN A 127 3.64 -15.31 -7.91
N ALA A 128 4.62 -14.51 -7.52
CA ALA A 128 4.72 -13.10 -7.89
C ALA A 128 6.17 -12.65 -8.11
N ALA A 129 6.38 -11.44 -8.62
CA ALA A 129 7.71 -10.85 -8.71
C ALA A 129 7.93 -9.90 -7.52
N LEU A 130 9.09 -9.99 -6.88
CA LEU A 130 9.55 -9.04 -5.88
C LEU A 130 10.84 -8.40 -6.39
N VAL A 131 10.74 -7.13 -6.78
CA VAL A 131 11.86 -6.35 -7.31
C VAL A 131 12.24 -5.29 -6.28
N SER A 132 13.49 -5.35 -5.79
CA SER A 132 13.99 -4.29 -4.93
C SER A 132 15.48 -4.03 -5.05
N ALA A 133 15.90 -2.78 -4.89
CA ALA A 133 17.33 -2.49 -4.79
C ALA A 133 17.87 -2.92 -3.42
N PHE A 134 17.07 -2.74 -2.37
CA PHE A 134 17.45 -3.04 -0.99
C PHE A 134 16.30 -3.63 -0.20
N ILE A 135 16.54 -4.76 0.45
CA ILE A 135 15.60 -5.37 1.38
C ILE A 135 16.31 -5.57 2.72
N ARG A 136 15.69 -5.05 3.78
CA ARG A 136 16.05 -5.37 5.16
C ARG A 136 14.86 -5.99 5.86
N SER A 137 14.99 -7.24 6.26
CA SER A 137 14.04 -7.89 7.15
C SER A 137 14.70 -8.20 8.49
N HIS A 138 13.90 -8.09 9.55
CA HIS A 138 14.31 -8.55 10.87
C HIS A 138 13.86 -10.00 11.06
N ASP A 139 12.62 -10.30 10.67
CA ASP A 139 12.09 -11.67 10.63
C ASP A 139 12.09 -12.23 9.19
N ASP A 140 11.28 -13.25 8.93
CA ASP A 140 11.46 -14.19 7.83
C ASP A 140 11.04 -13.61 6.46
N LEU A 141 11.80 -13.98 5.42
CA LEU A 141 11.46 -13.71 4.02
C LEU A 141 11.12 -15.03 3.34
N THR A 142 9.84 -15.27 3.12
CA THR A 142 9.33 -16.44 2.39
C THR A 142 9.02 -16.05 0.96
N VAL A 143 9.73 -16.64 0.01
CA VAL A 143 9.49 -16.41 -1.42
C VAL A 143 9.32 -17.74 -2.14
N PHE A 144 8.13 -17.96 -2.68
CA PHE A 144 7.78 -19.22 -3.34
C PHE A 144 7.28 -18.97 -4.76
N ASN A 145 7.88 -19.69 -5.72
CA ASN A 145 7.56 -19.60 -7.14
C ASN A 145 7.54 -18.14 -7.65
N ALA A 146 8.56 -17.39 -7.27
CA ALA A 146 8.61 -15.95 -7.40
C ALA A 146 9.99 -15.49 -7.88
N ALA A 147 10.02 -14.43 -8.69
CA ALA A 147 11.25 -13.87 -9.22
C ALA A 147 11.79 -12.77 -8.28
N LEU A 148 13.06 -12.86 -7.92
CA LEU A 148 13.72 -11.97 -6.95
C LEU A 148 14.97 -11.28 -7.52
N PRO A 149 14.84 -10.29 -8.41
CA PRO A 149 15.95 -9.40 -8.69
C PRO A 149 16.13 -8.44 -7.51
N CYS A 150 17.00 -8.81 -6.56
CA CYS A 150 17.41 -7.96 -5.46
C CYS A 150 18.92 -7.70 -5.47
N PHE A 151 19.33 -6.44 -5.38
CA PHE A 151 20.75 -6.08 -5.41
C PHE A 151 21.42 -6.26 -4.03
N PHE A 152 20.71 -5.97 -2.95
CA PHE A 152 21.20 -6.12 -1.58
C PHE A 152 20.09 -6.62 -0.65
N TYR A 153 20.33 -7.74 0.02
CA TYR A 153 19.46 -8.30 1.06
C TYR A 153 20.25 -8.38 2.37
N THR A 154 19.70 -7.80 3.43
CA THR A 154 20.28 -7.87 4.78
C THR A 154 19.25 -8.39 5.77
N PHE A 155 19.60 -9.45 6.48
CA PHE A 155 18.81 -10.02 7.57
C PHE A 155 19.45 -9.63 8.90
N SER A 156 18.67 -9.12 9.85
CA SER A 156 19.16 -8.62 11.15
C SER A 156 18.22 -9.09 12.25
N ARG A 157 18.60 -10.18 12.94
CA ARG A 157 18.02 -10.59 14.23
C ARG A 157 18.53 -9.75 15.39
#